data_AF-A0ABC8UIU3-F1
#
_entry.id   AF-A0ABC8UIU3-F1
#
_cell.length_a   1.000
_cell.length_b   1.000
_cell.length_c   1.000
_cell.angle_alpha   90.00
_cell.angle_beta   90.00
_cell.angle_gamma   90.00
#
_symmetry.space_group_name_H-M   'P 1'
#
loop_
_entity.id
_entity.type
_entity.pdbx_description
1 polymer ?
#
loop_
_entity_poly.entity_id
_entity_poly.type
_entity_poly.pdbx_seq_one_letter_code
_entity_poly.pdbx_strand_id
1 'polypeptide(L)'
;MSFSFFKPSRPKTPQELVKAIKDSLIALDTKTVAEVKALEKALEEVEKNLVTMKLMLSGDGEAEPNVDQISQLTLEICKEDVIALFIHKLPILGWEAGVQGRSLDGYAMGAI
;
A
#
# COMPACT_ATOMS: atom_id res chain seq x y z
N MET A 1 15.94 -4.34 12.19
CA MET A 1 14.60 -4.73 12.67
C MET A 1 14.00 -5.66 11.63
N SER A 2 13.73 -6.92 11.99
CA SER A 2 13.15 -7.91 11.08
C SER A 2 11.65 -7.63 10.94
N PHE A 3 11.21 -7.21 9.76
CA PHE A 3 9.79 -7.01 9.44
C PHE A 3 9.13 -8.36 9.14
N SER A 4 9.01 -9.22 10.16
CA SER A 4 8.33 -10.50 10.06
C SER A 4 6.83 -10.32 10.36
N PHE A 5 6.08 -9.66 9.48
CA PHE A 5 4.62 -9.50 9.60
C PHE A 5 3.82 -10.19 8.49
N PHE A 6 4.46 -10.75 7.47
CA PHE A 6 3.76 -11.41 6.38
C PHE A 6 3.62 -12.90 6.65
N LYS A 7 2.56 -13.26 7.39
CA LYS A 7 1.93 -14.57 7.18
C LYS A 7 1.60 -14.65 5.68
N PRO A 8 1.89 -15.75 4.98
CA PRO A 8 1.52 -15.92 3.58
C PRO A 8 -0.01 -15.95 3.51
N SER A 9 -0.62 -14.77 3.38
CA SER A 9 -2.00 -14.65 2.98
C SER A 9 -2.05 -15.25 1.59
N ARG A 10 -2.74 -16.40 1.49
CA ARG A 10 -3.25 -17.09 0.29
C ARG A 10 -2.81 -16.44 -1.03
N PRO A 11 -2.17 -17.16 -1.97
CA PRO A 11 -1.61 -16.55 -3.17
C PRO A 11 -2.68 -15.73 -3.90
N LYS A 12 -2.64 -14.40 -3.70
CA LYS A 12 -3.46 -13.47 -4.46
C LYS A 12 -2.82 -13.46 -5.84
N THR A 13 -3.59 -13.82 -6.86
CA THR A 13 -3.10 -13.65 -8.23
C THR A 13 -2.85 -12.16 -8.49
N PRO A 14 -1.97 -11.82 -9.44
CA PRO A 14 -1.72 -10.44 -9.83
C PRO A 14 -3.02 -9.68 -10.10
N GLN A 15 -3.97 -10.32 -10.79
CA GLN A 15 -5.27 -9.72 -11.14
C GLN A 15 -6.13 -9.44 -9.91
N GLU A 16 -6.23 -10.41 -8.98
CA GLU A 16 -6.97 -10.24 -7.73
C GLU A 16 -6.37 -9.12 -6.89
N LEU A 17 -5.03 -8.98 -6.91
CA LEU A 17 -4.33 -7.94 -6.18
C LEU A 17 -4.61 -6.54 -6.76
N VAL A 18 -4.47 -6.37 -8.08
CA VAL A 18 -4.77 -5.08 -8.75
C VAL A 18 -6.21 -4.67 -8.50
N LYS A 19 -7.14 -5.61 -8.66
CA LYS A 19 -8.56 -5.38 -8.40
C LYS A 19 -8.82 -5.00 -6.94
N ALA A 20 -8.17 -5.64 -5.99
CA ALA A 20 -8.27 -5.31 -4.56
C ALA A 20 -7.71 -3.91 -4.25
N ILE A 21 -6.56 -3.53 -4.85
CA ILE A 21 -6.00 -2.18 -4.71
C ILE A 21 -7.00 -1.16 -5.25
N LYS A 22 -7.51 -1.38 -6.46
CA LYS A 22 -8.48 -0.51 -7.11
C LYS A 22 -9.76 -0.34 -6.28
N ASP A 23 -10.35 -1.44 -5.83
CA ASP A 23 -11.55 -1.42 -4.99
C ASP A 23 -11.30 -0.65 -3.68
N SER A 24 -10.15 -0.87 -3.05
CA SER A 24 -9.76 -0.16 -1.83
C SER A 24 -9.57 1.35 -2.07
N LEU A 25 -8.98 1.75 -3.20
CA LEU A 25 -8.81 3.16 -3.58
C LEU A 25 -10.15 3.84 -3.92
N ILE A 26 -11.08 3.13 -4.54
CA ILE A 26 -12.44 3.62 -4.82
C ILE A 26 -13.21 3.74 -3.50
N ALA A 27 -13.11 2.76 -2.62
CA ALA A 27 -13.71 2.81 -1.28
C ALA A 27 -13.18 4.00 -0.46
N LEU A 28 -11.91 4.37 -0.65
CA LEU A 28 -11.32 5.56 -0.05
C LEU A 28 -11.99 6.86 -0.51
N ASP A 29 -12.42 6.93 -1.78
CA ASP A 29 -13.12 8.10 -2.35
C ASP A 29 -14.51 8.29 -1.74
N THR A 30 -15.20 7.17 -1.47
CA THR A 30 -16.55 7.20 -0.92
C THR A 30 -16.59 7.61 0.56
N LYS A 31 -15.45 7.55 1.25
CA LYS A 31 -15.36 7.82 2.69
C LYS A 31 -14.96 9.27 2.94
N THR A 32 -15.91 10.06 3.43
CA THR A 32 -15.64 11.42 3.89
C THR A 32 -14.83 11.45 5.19
N VAL A 33 -14.07 12.54 5.40
CA VAL A 33 -13.28 12.83 6.62
C VAL A 33 -14.12 12.74 7.91
N ALA A 34 -15.44 12.85 7.82
CA ALA A 34 -16.37 12.64 8.92
C ALA A 34 -16.33 11.21 9.52
N GLU A 35 -15.94 10.19 8.73
CA GLU A 35 -15.85 8.80 9.16
C GLU A 35 -14.39 8.36 9.36
N VAL A 36 -13.66 9.07 10.24
CA VAL A 36 -12.23 8.86 10.52
C VAL A 36 -11.87 7.38 10.70
N LYS A 37 -12.61 6.63 11.53
CA LYS A 37 -12.38 5.19 11.73
C LYS A 37 -12.54 4.35 10.47
N ALA A 38 -13.52 4.67 9.63
CA ALA A 38 -13.74 3.93 8.39
C ALA A 38 -12.66 4.27 7.37
N LEU A 39 -12.20 5.53 7.36
CA LEU A 39 -11.11 6.01 6.53
C LEU A 39 -9.78 5.34 6.91
N GLU A 40 -9.42 5.33 8.20
CA GLU A 40 -8.23 4.63 8.72
C GLU A 40 -8.22 3.16 8.29
N LYS A 41 -9.34 2.46 8.46
CA LYS A 41 -9.44 1.05 8.03
C LYS A 41 -9.28 0.86 6.52
N ALA A 42 -9.77 1.80 5.71
CA ALA A 42 -9.58 1.75 4.26
C ALA A 42 -8.12 2.05 3.88
N LEU A 43 -7.46 2.97 4.57
CA LEU A 43 -6.04 3.25 4.41
C LEU A 43 -5.18 2.03 4.75
N GLU A 44 -5.46 1.35 5.87
CA GLU A 44 -4.77 0.11 6.25
C GLU A 44 -4.91 -0.98 5.18
N GLU A 45 -6.08 -1.11 4.56
CA GLU A 45 -6.30 -2.09 3.49
C GLU A 45 -5.55 -1.72 2.21
N VAL A 46 -5.51 -0.43 1.83
CA VAL A 46 -4.68 0.06 0.71
C VAL A 46 -3.21 -0.24 0.98
N GLU A 47 -2.69 0.11 2.16
CA GLU A 47 -1.29 -0.12 2.54
C GLU A 47 -0.94 -1.62 2.46
N LYS A 48 -1.77 -2.48 3.05
CA LYS A 48 -1.55 -3.93 3.01
C LYS A 48 -1.48 -4.47 1.58
N ASN A 49 -2.36 -4.00 0.70
CA ASN A 49 -2.35 -4.41 -0.70
C ASN A 49 -1.11 -3.89 -1.44
N LEU A 50 -0.64 -2.68 -1.16
CA LEU A 50 0.61 -2.15 -1.73
C LEU A 50 1.85 -2.90 -1.24
N VAL A 51 1.91 -3.25 0.05
CA VAL A 51 3.03 -4.05 0.54
C VAL A 51 3.03 -5.43 -0.10
N THR A 52 1.85 -6.04 -0.28
CA THR A 52 1.72 -7.30 -1.03
C THR A 52 2.21 -7.13 -2.48
N MET A 53 1.87 -6.02 -3.12
CA MET A 53 2.35 -5.69 -4.47
C MET A 53 3.86 -5.53 -4.52
N LYS A 54 4.45 -4.82 -3.54
CA LYS A 54 5.89 -4.68 -3.41
C LYS A 54 6.58 -6.02 -3.21
N LEU A 55 6.04 -6.90 -2.36
CA LEU A 55 6.58 -8.24 -2.15
C LEU A 55 6.51 -9.09 -3.43
N MET A 56 5.44 -8.97 -4.20
CA MET A 56 5.32 -9.65 -5.49
C MET A 56 6.35 -9.14 -6.52
N LEU A 57 6.66 -7.85 -6.49
CA LEU A 57 7.63 -7.22 -7.40
C LEU A 57 9.09 -7.43 -6.98
N SER A 58 9.38 -7.36 -5.68
CA SER A 58 10.73 -7.36 -5.13
C SER A 58 11.16 -8.70 -4.52
N GLY A 59 10.21 -9.62 -4.32
CA GLY A 59 10.40 -10.83 -3.51
C GLY A 59 10.29 -10.56 -2.01
N ASP A 60 10.05 -11.61 -1.23
CA ASP A 60 10.01 -11.58 0.24
C ASP A 60 11.38 -11.82 0.91
N GLY A 61 12.42 -12.03 0.10
CA GLY A 61 13.79 -12.27 0.55
C GLY A 61 14.16 -13.75 0.66
N GLU A 62 13.18 -14.66 0.71
CA GLU A 62 13.39 -16.11 0.69
C GLU A 62 13.13 -16.72 -0.70
N ALA A 63 12.19 -16.16 -1.48
CA ALA A 63 11.88 -16.58 -2.84
C ALA A 63 12.16 -15.47 -3.86
N GLU A 64 12.74 -15.84 -5.01
CA GLU A 64 12.90 -14.92 -6.14
C GLU A 64 11.54 -14.51 -6.71
N PRO A 65 11.36 -13.23 -7.07
CA PRO A 65 10.11 -12.76 -7.63
C PRO A 65 9.86 -13.39 -9.00
N ASN A 66 8.64 -13.90 -9.20
CA ASN A 66 8.26 -14.56 -10.45
C ASN A 66 8.00 -13.53 -11.56
N VAL A 67 8.82 -13.55 -12.61
CA VAL A 67 8.79 -12.59 -13.72
C VAL A 67 7.45 -12.60 -14.48
N ASP A 68 6.79 -13.75 -14.58
CA ASP A 68 5.46 -13.87 -15.22
C ASP A 68 4.40 -13.15 -14.39
N GLN A 69 4.42 -13.36 -13.07
CA GLN A 69 3.52 -12.67 -12.13
C GLN A 69 3.76 -11.16 -12.12
N ILE A 70 5.02 -10.73 -12.15
CA ILE A 70 5.40 -9.31 -12.26
C ILE A 70 4.84 -8.70 -13.54
N SER A 71 5.06 -9.37 -14.68
CA SER A 71 4.62 -8.88 -16.00
C SER A 71 3.10 -8.76 -16.04
N GLN A 72 2.38 -9.76 -15.53
CA GLN A 72 0.92 -9.74 -15.47
C GLN A 72 0.40 -8.67 -14.50
N LEU A 73 1.06 -8.48 -13.35
CA LEU A 73 0.74 -7.42 -12.39
C LEU A 73 0.88 -6.04 -13.05
N THR A 74 2.01 -5.77 -13.73
CA THR A 74 2.26 -4.50 -14.41
C THR A 74 1.23 -4.23 -15.50
N LEU A 75 0.90 -5.23 -16.31
CA LEU A 75 -0.12 -5.10 -17.36
C LEU A 75 -1.49 -4.71 -16.79
N GLU A 76 -1.92 -5.37 -15.72
CA GLU A 76 -3.22 -5.10 -15.12
C GLU A 76 -3.23 -3.74 -14.40
N ILE A 77 -2.15 -3.36 -13.71
CA ILE A 77 -2.00 -2.01 -13.13
C ILE A 77 -2.18 -0.92 -14.18
N CYS A 78 -1.55 -1.10 -15.35
CA CYS A 78 -1.65 -0.17 -16.47
C CYS A 78 -3.06 -0.17 -17.08
N LYS A 79 -3.66 -1.34 -17.26
CA LYS A 79 -4.99 -1.51 -17.87
C LYS A 79 -6.12 -0.97 -16.99
N GLU A 80 -5.98 -1.05 -15.67
CA GLU A 80 -6.99 -0.57 -14.73
C GLU A 80 -6.75 0.85 -14.23
N ASP A 81 -5.75 1.54 -14.79
CA ASP A 81 -5.36 2.91 -14.44
C ASP A 81 -5.14 3.08 -12.93
N VAL A 82 -4.64 2.02 -12.27
CA VAL A 82 -4.48 2.01 -10.81
C VAL A 82 -3.47 3.06 -10.36
N ILE A 83 -2.44 3.33 -11.16
CA ILE A 83 -1.45 4.39 -10.89
C ILE A 83 -2.12 5.77 -10.91
N ALA A 84 -3.00 6.03 -11.88
CA ALA A 84 -3.71 7.30 -11.98
C ALA A 84 -4.65 7.49 -10.79
N LEU A 85 -5.38 6.43 -10.40
CA LEU A 85 -6.19 6.43 -9.17
C LEU A 85 -5.33 6.71 -7.95
N PHE A 86 -4.16 6.07 -7.84
CA PHE A 86 -3.24 6.26 -6.73
C PHE A 86 -2.81 7.72 -6.59
N ILE A 87 -2.38 8.34 -7.69
CA ILE A 87 -1.97 9.75 -7.74
C ILE A 87 -3.12 10.67 -7.30
N HIS A 88 -4.34 10.40 -7.79
CA HIS A 88 -5.52 11.16 -7.38
C HIS A 88 -5.86 11.00 -5.88
N LYS A 89 -5.52 9.85 -5.27
CA LYS A 89 -5.77 9.60 -3.85
C LYS A 89 -4.60 9.98 -2.94
N LEU A 90 -3.42 10.37 -3.46
CA LEU A 90 -2.26 10.78 -2.67
C LEU A 90 -2.56 11.80 -1.55
N PRO A 91 -3.38 12.84 -1.76
CA PRO A 91 -3.73 13.79 -0.69
C PRO A 91 -4.45 13.11 0.49
N ILE A 92 -5.31 12.13 0.19
CA ILE A 92 -6.11 11.38 1.17
C ILE A 92 -5.25 10.36 1.90
N LEU A 93 -4.28 9.77 1.20
CA LEU A 93 -3.28 8.86 1.78
C LEU A 93 -2.31 9.57 2.73
N GLY A 94 -2.44 10.90 2.93
CA GLY A 94 -1.53 11.65 3.78
C GLY A 94 -0.15 11.83 3.17
N TRP A 95 0.00 11.67 1.84
CA TRP A 95 1.24 11.96 1.10
C TRP A 95 1.49 13.48 0.96
N GLU A 96 0.77 14.32 1.70
CA GLU A 96 1.07 15.75 1.73
C GLU A 96 2.56 15.95 2.03
N ALA A 97 3.22 16.63 1.08
CA ALA A 97 4.65 16.75 0.97
C ALA A 97 5.29 17.21 2.30
N GLY A 98 5.81 16.28 3.09
CA GLY A 98 6.60 16.63 4.28
C GLY A 98 6.51 15.73 5.51
N VAL A 99 5.70 14.67 5.55
CA VAL A 99 5.55 13.83 6.78
C VAL A 99 6.12 12.41 6.64
N GLN A 100 7.26 12.27 5.97
CA GLN A 100 8.20 11.17 6.30
C GLN A 100 9.17 11.57 7.44
N GLY A 101 9.00 12.77 8.02
CA GLY A 101 9.83 13.35 9.08
C GLY A 101 9.34 13.15 10.51
N ARG A 102 8.37 12.27 10.81
CA ARG A 102 7.94 11.99 12.19
C ARG A 102 8.53 10.71 12.78
N SER A 103 9.84 10.56 12.64
CA SER A 103 10.66 9.63 13.44
C SER A 103 11.80 10.34 14.17
N LEU A 104 11.62 11.60 14.60
CA LEU A 104 12.60 12.34 15.40
C LEU A 104 12.03 12.97 16.69
N ASP A 105 10.89 12.51 17.20
CA ASP A 105 10.39 12.94 18.52
C ASP A 105 10.90 12.06 19.69
N GLY A 106 11.89 11.19 19.43
CA GLY A 106 12.36 10.20 20.40
C GLY A 106 13.72 10.46 21.06
N TYR A 107 14.48 11.50 20.69
CA TYR A 107 15.88 11.66 21.14
C TYR A 107 16.26 13.03 21.73
N ALA A 108 15.31 13.95 21.93
CA ALA A 108 15.60 15.28 22.47
C ALA A 108 15.04 15.52 23.88
N MET A 109 15.07 14.51 24.74
CA MET A 109 14.76 14.67 26.17
C MET A 109 15.87 14.05 27.01
N GLY A 110 16.97 14.78 27.10
CA GLY A 110 18.15 14.38 27.86
C GLY A 110 19.30 15.36 27.74
N ALA A 111 19.05 16.66 27.92
CA ALA A 111 20.10 17.66 28.13
C ALA A 111 19.51 18.95 28.72
N ILE A 112 19.12 18.90 30.00
CA ILE A 112 19.21 20.03 30.93
C ILE A 112 19.71 19.47 32.25
#